data_AF-A0A3D4ZUM4-F1
#
_entry.id   AF-A0A3D4ZUM4-F1
#
_cell.length_a   1.000
_cell.length_b   1.000
_cell.length_c   1.000
_cell.angle_alpha   90.00
_cell.angle_beta   90.00
_cell.angle_gamma   90.00
#
_symmetry.space_group_name_H-M   'P 1'
#
loop_
_entity.id
_entity.type
_entity.pdbx_description
1 polymer ?
#
loop_
_entity_poly.entity_id
_entity_poly.type
_entity_poly.pdbx_seq_one_letter_code
_entity_poly.pdbx_strand_id
1 'polypeptide(L)'
;MLRGAPVMTADFAGPGKYAAVAWVYVPPGQQSKGTVELAFAPNGSRSAGAGALMRLVPGKWTLMAAEATVPARLRGRDVESITIMPITNGFDGDGGKVYFDEVALHRLPDEK
;
A
#
# COMPACT_ATOMS: atom_id res chain seq x y z
N MET A 1 -7.38 -8.08 17.38
CA MET A 1 -6.80 -7.15 16.39
C MET A 1 -6.62 -7.89 15.09
N LEU A 2 -7.58 -7.73 14.21
CA LEU A 2 -7.51 -8.27 12.86
C LEU A 2 -6.70 -7.31 12.00
N ARG A 3 -5.72 -7.86 11.27
CA ARG A 3 -4.97 -7.17 10.22
C ARG A 3 -5.54 -7.66 8.88
N GLY A 4 -6.02 -6.73 8.05
CA GLY A 4 -6.66 -7.07 6.79
C GLY A 4 -6.39 -6.02 5.73
N ALA A 5 -6.59 -6.38 4.47
CA ALA A 5 -6.44 -5.47 3.34
C ALA A 5 -7.41 -5.85 2.22
N PRO A 6 -8.11 -4.90 1.58
CA PRO A 6 -8.47 -5.07 0.18
C PRO A 6 -7.18 -5.32 -0.62
N VAL A 7 -7.26 -6.23 -1.59
CA VAL A 7 -6.11 -6.60 -2.43
C VAL A 7 -6.44 -6.24 -3.87
N MET A 8 -5.56 -5.46 -4.50
CA MET A 8 -5.68 -5.12 -5.92
C MET A 8 -4.47 -5.65 -6.68
N THR A 9 -4.72 -6.22 -7.86
CA THR A 9 -3.66 -6.63 -8.78
C THR A 9 -3.54 -5.57 -9.87
N ALA A 10 -2.33 -5.13 -10.14
CA ALA A 10 -1.97 -4.20 -11.21
C ALA A 10 -1.02 -4.90 -12.21
N ASP A 11 -1.11 -4.49 -13.46
CA ASP A 11 -0.23 -4.98 -14.52
C ASP A 11 1.23 -4.58 -14.27
N PHE A 12 2.15 -5.47 -14.66
CA PHE A 12 3.58 -5.21 -14.56
C PHE A 12 4.15 -4.75 -15.90
N ALA A 13 4.41 -3.44 -16.02
CA ALA A 13 4.98 -2.82 -17.22
C ALA A 13 6.50 -3.09 -17.45
N GLY A 14 7.10 -4.02 -16.71
CA GLY A 14 8.52 -4.38 -16.79
C GLY A 14 9.36 -3.90 -15.60
N PRO A 15 10.62 -4.35 -15.48
CA PRO A 15 11.48 -4.00 -14.36
C PRO A 15 11.69 -2.49 -14.24
N GLY A 16 11.79 -2.00 -13.02
CA GLY A 16 12.07 -0.60 -12.76
C GLY A 16 11.57 -0.12 -11.42
N LYS A 17 11.55 1.20 -11.25
CA LYS A 17 11.16 1.88 -10.03
C LYS A 17 9.65 2.14 -10.04
N TYR A 18 8.98 1.84 -8.94
CA TYR A 18 7.54 1.99 -8.79
C TYR A 18 7.19 2.71 -7.49
N ALA A 19 6.12 3.49 -7.51
CA ALA A 19 5.52 4.12 -6.34
C ALA A 19 4.04 3.77 -6.24
N ALA A 20 3.63 3.19 -5.11
CA ALA A 20 2.23 3.08 -4.73
C ALA A 20 1.82 4.33 -3.96
N VAL A 21 0.66 4.89 -4.28
CA VAL A 21 0.07 6.06 -3.61
C VAL A 21 -1.36 5.78 -3.19
N ALA A 22 -1.78 6.41 -2.10
CA ALA A 22 -3.18 6.42 -1.65
C ALA A 22 -3.43 7.63 -0.75
N TRP A 23 -4.59 8.25 -0.88
CA TRP A 23 -5.13 9.14 0.13
C TRP A 23 -5.85 8.33 1.20
N VAL A 24 -5.62 8.66 2.47
CA VAL A 24 -6.26 7.96 3.59
C VAL A 24 -6.84 8.94 4.61
N TYR A 25 -7.99 8.58 5.16
CA TYR A 25 -8.75 9.40 6.08
C TYR A 25 -9.40 8.59 7.20
N VAL A 26 -9.44 9.19 8.39
CA VAL A 26 -10.18 8.71 9.55
C VAL A 26 -11.12 9.83 10.03
N PRO A 27 -12.40 9.56 10.32
CA PRO A 27 -13.35 10.57 10.78
C PRO A 27 -12.90 11.34 12.03
N PRO A 28 -13.24 12.63 12.16
CA PRO A 28 -12.96 13.40 13.37
C PRO A 28 -13.62 12.77 14.60
N GLY A 29 -13.01 12.96 15.77
CA GLY A 29 -13.52 12.43 17.04
C GLY A 29 -13.28 10.94 17.28
N GLN A 30 -12.76 10.20 16.28
CA GLN A 30 -12.40 8.79 16.45
C GLN A 30 -11.12 8.63 17.26
N GLN A 31 -11.20 7.97 18.41
CA GLN A 31 -10.07 7.58 19.27
C GLN A 31 -9.46 6.25 18.76
N SER A 32 -8.98 6.19 17.52
CA SER A 32 -8.36 4.95 17.02
C SER A 32 -6.88 4.88 17.40
N LYS A 33 -6.47 3.74 17.99
CA LYS A 33 -5.06 3.38 18.21
C LYS A 33 -4.46 2.60 17.02
N GLY A 34 -5.25 2.38 15.97
CA GLY A 34 -4.89 1.59 14.81
C GLY A 34 -3.82 2.24 13.92
N THR A 35 -3.27 1.44 13.03
CA THR A 35 -2.33 1.87 12.01
C THR A 35 -2.84 1.50 10.64
N VAL A 36 -2.46 2.29 9.65
CA VAL A 36 -2.65 1.96 8.23
C VAL A 36 -1.30 1.76 7.58
N GLU A 37 -1.23 0.85 6.62
CA GLU A 37 -0.06 0.62 5.81
C GLU A 37 -0.47 0.58 4.34
N LEU A 38 0.22 1.31 3.48
CA LEU A 38 0.12 1.12 2.04
C LEU A 38 1.31 0.27 1.61
N ALA A 39 1.06 -0.97 1.24
CA ALA A 39 2.10 -1.87 0.75
C ALA A 39 1.85 -2.25 -0.71
N PHE A 40 2.91 -2.50 -1.45
CA PHE A 40 2.84 -3.18 -2.73
C PHE A 40 3.98 -4.17 -2.86
N ALA A 41 3.78 -5.23 -3.63
CA ALA A 41 4.81 -6.21 -3.92
C ALA A 41 4.51 -6.96 -5.21
N PRO A 42 5.52 -7.47 -5.92
CA PRO A 42 5.33 -8.45 -6.98
C PRO A 42 4.50 -9.64 -6.49
N ASN A 43 3.56 -10.09 -7.32
CA ASN A 43 2.70 -11.20 -6.95
C ASN A 43 3.54 -12.46 -6.69
N GLY A 44 3.21 -13.20 -5.63
CA GLY A 44 3.99 -14.36 -5.18
C GLY A 44 5.29 -14.05 -4.43
N SER A 45 5.70 -12.78 -4.25
CA SER A 45 6.86 -12.45 -3.40
C SER A 45 6.83 -11.05 -2.79
N ARG A 46 6.74 -10.98 -1.46
CA ARG A 46 6.84 -9.72 -0.69
C ARG A 46 8.24 -9.12 -0.59
N SER A 47 9.29 -9.84 -0.99
CA SER A 47 10.69 -9.44 -0.76
C SER A 47 11.19 -8.28 -1.63
N ALA A 48 10.48 -7.95 -2.71
CA ALA A 48 10.81 -6.84 -3.61
C ALA A 48 9.69 -5.80 -3.66
N GLY A 49 8.90 -5.75 -2.59
CA GLY A 49 7.87 -4.74 -2.39
C GLY A 49 8.35 -3.63 -1.47
N ALA A 50 7.47 -2.66 -1.24
CA ALA A 50 7.64 -1.63 -0.23
C ALA A 50 6.34 -1.42 0.54
N GLY A 51 6.47 -0.82 1.73
CA GLY A 51 5.34 -0.45 2.58
C GLY A 51 5.60 0.88 3.28
N ALA A 52 4.56 1.70 3.39
CA ALA A 52 4.55 2.89 4.22
C ALA A 52 3.53 2.69 5.34
N LEU A 53 3.97 2.70 6.60
CA LEU A 53 3.13 2.51 7.79
C LEU A 53 2.95 3.86 8.50
N MET A 54 1.72 4.20 8.90
CA MET A 54 1.48 5.40 9.71
C MET A 54 0.31 5.27 10.68
N ARG A 55 0.33 6.12 11.71
CA ARG A 55 -0.85 6.48 12.50
C ARG A 55 -1.47 7.73 11.89
N LEU A 56 -2.79 7.75 11.76
CA LEU A 56 -3.50 8.86 11.14
C LEU A 56 -3.96 9.89 12.15
N VAL A 57 -4.01 11.14 11.68
CA VAL A 57 -4.63 12.24 12.40
C VAL A 57 -6.11 12.30 11.99
N PRO A 58 -7.06 12.11 12.93
CA PRO A 58 -8.49 12.22 12.63
C PRO A 58 -8.88 13.55 11.98
N GLY A 59 -9.79 13.52 11.02
CA GLY A 59 -10.32 14.71 10.35
C GLY A 59 -9.44 15.27 9.22
N LYS A 60 -8.38 14.56 8.82
CA LYS A 60 -7.47 15.01 7.74
C LYS A 60 -7.17 13.90 6.74
N TRP A 61 -7.33 14.21 5.44
CA TRP A 61 -6.79 13.38 4.37
C TRP A 61 -5.26 13.47 4.37
N THR A 62 -4.61 12.32 4.41
CA THR A 62 -3.15 12.20 4.42
C THR A 62 -2.71 11.36 3.23
N LEU A 63 -1.71 11.82 2.49
CA LEU A 63 -1.13 11.06 1.39
C LEU A 63 -0.15 10.02 1.96
N MET A 64 -0.29 8.78 1.49
CA MET A 64 0.68 7.71 1.70
C MET A 64 1.39 7.44 0.38
N ALA A 65 2.70 7.21 0.46
CA ALA A 65 3.51 6.78 -0.67
C ALA A 65 4.54 5.75 -0.22
N ALA A 66 4.66 4.67 -0.97
CA ALA A 66 5.69 3.64 -0.79
C ALA A 66 6.39 3.41 -2.13
N GLU A 67 7.71 3.31 -2.11
CA GLU A 67 8.53 3.19 -3.31
C GLU A 67 9.43 1.96 -3.24
N ALA A 68 9.54 1.21 -4.33
CA ALA A 68 10.48 0.12 -4.49
C ALA A 68 10.92 -0.07 -5.94
N THR A 69 12.09 -0.66 -6.11
CA THR A 69 12.54 -1.19 -7.41
C THR A 69 12.09 -2.63 -7.55
N VAL A 70 11.35 -2.92 -8.61
CA VAL A 70 10.84 -4.26 -8.95
C VAL A 70 11.71 -4.88 -10.04
N PRO A 71 12.34 -6.04 -9.82
CA PRO A 71 13.16 -6.70 -10.82
C PRO A 71 12.31 -7.48 -11.83
N ALA A 72 12.92 -7.89 -12.95
CA ALA A 72 12.24 -8.70 -13.97
C ALA A 72 11.93 -10.12 -13.47
N ARG A 73 12.76 -10.64 -12.54
CA ARG A 73 12.65 -11.99 -11.98
C ARG A 73 12.78 -11.97 -10.47
N LEU A 74 11.96 -12.80 -9.82
CA LEU A 74 12.04 -13.08 -8.38
C LEU A 74 12.00 -14.57 -8.14
N ARG A 75 12.96 -15.07 -7.34
CA ARG A 75 13.04 -16.49 -6.94
C ARG A 75 12.98 -17.44 -8.16
N GLY A 76 13.68 -17.06 -9.24
CA GLY A 76 13.77 -17.86 -10.46
C GLY A 76 12.56 -17.78 -11.39
N ARG A 77 11.52 -16.99 -11.08
CA ARG A 77 10.33 -16.79 -11.93
C ARG A 77 10.25 -15.36 -12.43
N ASP A 78 9.66 -15.17 -13.60
CA ASP A 78 9.38 -13.84 -14.13
C ASP A 78 8.29 -13.16 -13.28
N VAL A 79 8.40 -11.86 -13.10
CA VAL A 79 7.35 -11.06 -12.46
C VAL A 79 6.27 -10.79 -13.51
N GLU A 80 5.02 -11.12 -13.19
CA GLU A 80 3.89 -10.97 -14.13
C GLU A 80 2.91 -9.87 -13.70
N SER A 81 2.84 -9.59 -12.41
CA SER A 81 1.90 -8.61 -11.84
C SER A 81 2.41 -8.08 -10.50
N ILE A 82 1.84 -6.95 -10.09
CA ILE A 82 2.09 -6.32 -8.79
C ILE A 82 0.79 -6.32 -7.99
N THR A 83 0.89 -6.71 -6.72
CA THR A 83 -0.21 -6.66 -5.76
C THR A 83 -0.06 -5.42 -4.88
N ILE A 84 -1.13 -4.63 -4.76
CA ILE A 84 -1.24 -3.46 -3.88
C ILE A 84 -2.18 -3.81 -2.73
N MET A 85 -1.80 -3.42 -1.52
CA MET A 85 -2.45 -3.78 -0.26
C MET A 85 -2.52 -2.56 0.66
N PRO A 86 -3.66 -1.84 0.67
CA PRO A 86 -4.00 -0.92 1.75
C PRO A 86 -4.39 -1.72 3.00
N ILE A 87 -3.45 -1.91 3.92
CA ILE A 87 -3.59 -2.73 5.11
C ILE A 87 -4.09 -1.87 6.27
N THR A 88 -5.11 -2.37 6.97
CA THR A 88 -5.61 -1.81 8.22
C THR A 88 -5.25 -2.72 9.38
N ASN A 89 -4.92 -2.13 10.51
CA ASN A 89 -4.62 -2.86 11.75
C ASN A 89 -5.24 -2.13 12.94
N GLY A 90 -6.06 -2.82 13.73
CA GLY A 90 -6.71 -2.25 14.91
C GLY A 90 -7.92 -1.36 14.61
N PHE A 91 -8.57 -1.56 13.46
CA PHE A 91 -9.85 -0.95 13.08
C PHE A 91 -11.01 -1.98 13.15
N ASP A 92 -10.83 -3.08 13.89
CA ASP A 92 -11.86 -4.09 14.15
C ASP A 92 -12.86 -3.64 15.24
N GLY A 93 -14.12 -4.08 15.12
CA GLY A 93 -15.19 -3.77 16.08
C GLY A 93 -15.42 -2.26 16.22
N ASP A 94 -15.27 -1.75 17.43
CA ASP A 94 -15.39 -0.32 17.76
C ASP A 94 -14.12 0.49 17.42
N GLY A 95 -13.13 -0.11 16.75
CA GLY A 95 -11.89 0.55 16.30
C GLY A 95 -12.10 1.68 15.28
N GLY A 96 -13.35 1.81 14.80
CA GLY A 96 -13.84 2.89 13.96
C GLY A 96 -13.60 2.66 12.47
N LYS A 97 -13.68 3.74 11.69
CA LYS A 97 -13.63 3.68 10.23
C LYS A 97 -12.31 4.21 9.69
N VAL A 98 -11.96 3.73 8.51
CA VAL A 98 -10.85 4.22 7.70
C VAL A 98 -11.31 4.21 6.25
N TYR A 99 -10.95 5.26 5.52
CA TYR A 99 -11.29 5.46 4.12
C TYR A 99 -10.00 5.58 3.33
N PHE A 100 -9.93 4.87 2.22
CA PHE A 100 -8.87 4.99 1.23
C PHE A 100 -9.47 5.54 -0.05
N ASP A 101 -8.74 6.42 -0.72
CA ASP A 101 -9.12 6.98 -2.01
C ASP A 101 -7.88 7.12 -2.91
N GLU A 102 -8.10 7.16 -4.23
CA GLU A 102 -7.06 7.30 -5.25
C GLU A 102 -5.88 6.31 -5.06
N VAL A 103 -6.21 5.05 -4.79
CA VAL A 103 -5.19 3.99 -4.65
C VAL A 103 -4.63 3.68 -6.04
N ALA A 104 -3.36 4.00 -6.26
CA ALA A 104 -2.72 3.86 -7.57
C ALA A 104 -1.29 3.34 -7.47
N LEU A 105 -0.80 2.77 -8.58
CA LEU A 105 0.59 2.39 -8.79
C LEU A 105 1.12 3.16 -9.99
N HIS A 106 2.26 3.82 -9.81
CA HIS A 106 2.95 4.53 -10.86
C HIS A 106 4.32 3.91 -11.10
N ARG A 107 4.67 3.69 -12.37
CA ARG A 107 6.06 3.47 -12.76
C ARG A 107 6.76 4.82 -12.78
N LEU A 108 7.88 4.92 -12.09
CA LEU A 108 8.70 6.13 -12.06
C LEU A 108 9.68 6.13 -13.23
N PRO A 109 10.10 7.31 -13.73
CA PRO A 109 11.13 7.41 -14.75
C PRO A 109 12.45 6.86 -14.23
N ASP A 110 13.23 6.26 -15.14
CA ASP A 110 14.59 5.83 -14.82
C ASP A 110 15.45 7.06 -14.45
N GLU A 111 16.30 6.91 -13.43
CA GLU A 111 17.26 7.94 -13.05
C GLU A 111 18.29 8.08 -14.20
N LYS A 112 18.53 9.32 -14.64
CA LYS A 112 19.48 9.65 -15.72
C LYS A 112 20.92 9.58 -15.25
#